data_AF-F4QNC7-F1
#
_entry.id   AF-F4QNC7-F1
#
_cell.length_a   1.000
_cell.length_b   1.000
_cell.length_c   1.000
_cell.angle_alpha   90.00
_cell.angle_beta   90.00
_cell.angle_gamma   90.00
#
_symmetry.space_group_name_H-M   'P 1'
#
loop_
_entity.id
_entity.type
_entity.pdbx_description
1 polymer ?
#
loop_
_entity_poly.entity_id
_entity_poly.type
_entity_poly.pdbx_seq_one_letter_code
_entity_poly.pdbx_strand_id
1 'polypeptide(L)' 'MPSAKWDDIWPTHAETDLVYENVPVRFHIAARGQSWEVFRDTCFWGIFRSRTEAQECVRDAMQQIFCGGGSAQVRFA' A
#
# COMPACT_ATOMS: atom_id res chain seq x y z
N MET A 1 5.30 10.87 -18.57
CA MET A 1 5.47 9.40 -18.52
C MET A 1 4.22 8.85 -17.83
N PRO A 2 3.36 8.08 -18.50
CA PRO A 2 2.23 7.46 -17.79
C PRO A 2 2.84 6.50 -16.76
N SER A 3 2.54 6.72 -15.47
CA SER A 3 2.96 5.79 -14.42
C SER A 3 2.23 4.48 -14.64
N ALA A 4 2.97 3.38 -14.77
CA ALA A 4 2.38 2.04 -14.81
C ALA A 4 1.44 1.91 -13.61
N LYS A 5 0.17 1.60 -13.86
CA LYS A 5 -0.78 1.33 -12.79
C LYS A 5 -0.34 0.02 -12.15
N TRP A 6 -0.54 -0.11 -10.84
CA TRP A 6 -0.13 -1.30 -10.09
C TRP A 6 -0.63 -2.61 -10.71
N ASP A 7 -1.77 -2.56 -11.40
CA ASP A 7 -2.39 -3.70 -12.06
C ASP A 7 -1.78 -4.05 -13.43
N ASP A 8 -0.97 -3.16 -14.03
CA ASP A 8 -0.28 -3.42 -15.29
C ASP A 8 0.92 -4.37 -15.11
N ILE A 9 1.45 -4.48 -13.88
CA ILE A 9 2.63 -5.31 -13.57
C ILE A 9 2.21 -6.69 -13.06
N TRP A 10 1.07 -6.79 -12.35
CA TRP A 10 0.48 -8.07 -11.92
C TRP A 10 -1.06 -7.92 -11.82
N PRO A 11 -1.86 -8.68 -12.60
CA PRO A 11 -3.31 -8.65 -12.53
C PRO A 11 -3.77 -9.55 -11.37
N THR A 12 -3.54 -9.12 -10.13
CA THR A 12 -3.81 -9.96 -8.96
C THR A 12 -5.12 -9.66 -8.25
N HIS A 13 -5.90 -8.68 -8.72
CA HIS A 13 -7.08 -8.19 -8.01
C HIS A 13 -8.43 -8.60 -8.64
N ALA A 14 -8.41 -9.34 -9.76
CA ALA A 14 -9.60 -9.57 -10.59
C ALA A 14 -10.10 -11.02 -10.66
N GLU A 15 -9.37 -12.01 -10.14
CA GLU A 15 -9.82 -13.41 -10.16
C GLU A 15 -10.45 -13.79 -8.83
N THR A 16 -11.75 -14.07 -8.86
CA THR A 16 -12.59 -14.32 -7.68
C THR A 16 -12.27 -15.66 -7.00
N ASP A 17 -11.57 -16.57 -7.70
CA ASP A 17 -11.30 -17.95 -7.29
C ASP A 17 -9.82 -18.24 -6.97
N LEU A 18 -8.93 -17.23 -7.08
CA LEU A 18 -7.55 -17.38 -6.64
C LEU A 18 -7.48 -17.18 -5.13
N VAL A 19 -7.06 -18.22 -4.39
CA VAL A 19 -6.64 -18.06 -3.00
C VAL A 19 -5.42 -17.14 -3.00
N TYR A 20 -5.59 -15.93 -2.49
CA TYR A 20 -4.67 -14.79 -2.52
C TYR A 20 -3.37 -15.01 -1.71
N GLU A 21 -2.74 -16.18 -1.76
CA GLU A 21 -1.51 -16.45 -0.99
C GLU A 21 -0.33 -15.55 -1.42
N ASN A 22 -0.34 -15.03 -2.65
CA ASN A 22 0.80 -14.30 -3.22
C ASN A 22 0.50 -12.85 -3.64
N VAL A 23 -0.64 -12.28 -3.26
CA VAL A 23 -0.96 -10.89 -3.61
C VAL A 23 -0.47 -9.96 -2.51
N PRO A 24 0.51 -9.08 -2.78
CA PRO A 24 1.04 -8.20 -1.76
C PRO A 24 0.02 -7.14 -1.37
N VAL A 25 -0.07 -6.85 -0.06
CA VAL A 25 -0.79 -5.69 0.45
C VAL A 25 -0.08 -4.42 -0.05
N ARG A 26 -0.80 -3.54 -0.74
CA ARG A 26 -0.24 -2.33 -1.37
C ARG A 26 -0.55 -1.10 -0.54
N PHE A 27 0.49 -0.42 -0.09
CA PHE A 27 0.40 0.88 0.56
C PHE A 27 0.72 2.00 -0.42
N HIS A 28 -0.08 3.06 -0.36
CA HIS A 28 0.18 4.29 -1.11
C HIS A 28 0.21 5.47 -0.17
N ILE A 29 1.34 6.18 -0.13
CA ILE A 29 1.48 7.42 0.64
C ILE A 29 1.51 8.59 -0.34
N ALA A 30 0.60 9.54 -0.17
CA ALA A 30 0.46 10.71 -1.04
C ALA A 30 0.38 12.00 -0.21
N ALA A 31 0.92 13.09 -0.76
CA ALA A 31 0.79 14.41 -0.14
C ALA A 31 -0.63 14.97 -0.33
N ARG A 32 -1.20 15.53 0.75
CA ARG A 32 -2.47 16.25 0.78
C ARG A 32 -2.30 17.59 1.48
N GLY A 33 -1.99 18.62 0.72
CA GLY A 33 -1.70 19.96 1.26
C GLY A 33 -0.50 19.91 2.21
N GLN A 34 -0.73 20.21 3.50
CA GLN A 34 0.29 20.14 4.56
C GLN A 34 0.30 18.80 5.32
N SER A 35 -0.48 17.82 4.86
CA SER A 35 -0.64 16.51 5.48
C SER A 35 -0.30 15.39 4.49
N TRP A 36 -0.26 14.16 4.98
CA TRP A 36 0.04 12.97 4.19
C TRP A 36 -1.06 11.94 4.37
N GLU A 37 -1.64 11.48 3.29
CA GLU A 37 -2.65 10.43 3.32
C GLU A 37 -2.06 9.08 2.93
N VAL A 38 -2.57 8.03 3.56
CA VAL A 38 -2.17 6.65 3.30
C VAL A 38 -3.40 5.86 2.86
N PHE A 39 -3.22 5.09 1.79
CA PHE A 39 -4.17 4.10 1.31
C PHE A 39 -3.57 2.69 1.45
N ARG A 40 -4.43 1.71 1.70
CA ARG A 40 -4.12 0.28 1.74
C ARG A 40 -5.05 -0.45 0.77
N ASP A 41 -4.50 -1.14 -0.23
CA ASP A 41 -5.27 -1.92 -1.21
C ASP A 41 -6.43 -1.12 -1.82
N THR A 42 -6.16 0.14 -2.18
CA THR A 42 -7.11 1.16 -2.69
C THR A 42 -8.08 1.77 -1.66
N CYS A 43 -8.18 1.21 -0.46
CA CYS A 43 -8.98 1.77 0.62
C CYS A 43 -8.23 2.88 1.36
N PHE A 44 -8.92 3.98 1.67
CA PHE A 44 -8.39 5.02 2.54
C PHE A 44 -8.09 4.44 3.92
N TRP A 45 -6.90 4.72 4.44
CA TRP A 45 -6.48 4.22 5.75
C TRP A 45 -6.35 5.36 6.77
N GLY A 46 -5.66 6.46 6.44
CA GLY A 46 -5.49 7.55 7.41
C GLY A 46 -4.80 8.79 6.85
N ILE A 47 -4.80 9.86 7.65
CA ILE A 47 -4.08 11.11 7.39
C ILE A 47 -3.09 11.36 8.54
N PHE A 48 -1.88 11.76 8.19
CA PHE A 48 -0.75 11.99 9.07
C PHE A 48 -0.23 13.42 8.90
N ARG A 49 0.40 13.95 9.94
CA ARG A 49 0.87 15.35 9.95
C ARG A 49 2.19 15.50 9.20
N SER A 50 2.95 14.42 9.06
CA SER A 50 4.23 14.43 8.36
C SER A 50 4.45 13.18 7.52
N ARG A 51 5.36 13.30 6.55
CA ARG A 51 5.79 12.18 5.71
C ARG A 51 6.39 11.05 6.54
N THR A 52 7.22 11.42 7.52
CA THR A 52 7.91 10.49 8.40
C THR A 52 6.91 9.68 9.23
N GLU A 53 5.91 10.35 9.80
CA GLU A 53 4.85 9.69 10.58
C GLU A 53 4.05 8.69 9.72
N ALA A 54 3.68 9.08 8.49
CA ALA A 54 3.03 8.17 7.55
C ALA A 54 3.92 6.97 7.19
N GLN A 55 5.22 7.21 7.00
CA GLN A 55 6.21 6.17 6.68
C GLN A 55 6.39 5.17 7.83
N GLU A 56 6.51 5.66 9.05
CA GLU A 56 6.65 4.81 10.25
C GLU A 56 5.41 3.94 10.44
N CYS A 57 4.21 4.53 10.30
CA CYS A 57 2.96 3.78 10.39
C CYS A 57 2.86 2.67 9.32
N VAL A 58 3.19 2.99 8.06
CA VAL A 58 3.21 1.99 6.98
C VAL A 58 4.26 0.91 7.24
N ARG A 59 5.46 1.29 7.71
CA ARG A 59 6.53 0.34 8.02
C ARG A 59 6.12 -0.65 9.09
N ASP A 60 5.50 -0.17 10.17
CA ASP A 60 5.07 -1.03 11.28
C ASP A 60 3.99 -2.03 10.83
N ALA A 61 3.05 -1.60 9.99
CA ALA A 61 2.05 -2.51 9.41
C ALA A 61 2.65 -3.50 8.41
N MET A 62 3.59 -3.06 7.56
CA MET A 62 4.33 -3.96 6.68
C MET A 62 5.07 -5.02 7.49
N GLN A 63 5.70 -4.64 8.60
CA GLN A 63 6.36 -5.58 9.50
C GLN A 63 5.38 -6.62 10.06
N GLN A 64 4.18 -6.21 10.49
CA GLN A 64 3.15 -7.15 10.95
C GLN A 64 2.73 -8.14 9.85
N ILE A 65 2.60 -7.66 8.60
CA ILE A 65 2.27 -8.51 7.45
C ILE A 65 3.40 -9.53 7.20
N PHE A 66 4.66 -9.07 7.21
CA PHE A 66 5.81 -9.95 7.01
C PHE A 66 5.94 -10.99 8.14
N CYS A 67 5.70 -10.61 9.39
CA CYS A 67 5.68 -11.54 10.52
C CYS A 67 4.59 -12.61 10.39
N GLY A 68 3.49 -12.30 9.71
CA GLY A 68 2.41 -13.24 9.39
C GLY A 68 2.67 -14.09 8.14
N GLY A 69 3.85 -13.98 7.50
CA GLY A 69 4.18 -14.69 6.26
C GLY A 69 3.58 -14.07 5.00
N GLY A 70 2.96 -12.89 5.11
CA GLY A 70 2.42 -12.16 3.96
C GLY A 70 3.47 -11.34 3.23
N SER A 71 3.05 -10.71 2.13
CA SER A 71 3.88 -9.78 1.37
C SER A 71 3.22 -8.40 1.31
N ALA A 72 4.03 -7.35 1.19
CA ALA A 72 3.57 -5.97 1.14
C ALA A 72 4.48 -5.11 0.27
N GLN A 73 3.91 -4.06 -0.32
CA GLN A 73 4.60 -3.08 -1.16
C GLN A 73 4.18 -1.67 -0.77
N VAL A 74 5.05 -0.69 -0.97
CA VAL A 74 4.76 0.72 -0.71
C VAL A 74 5.19 1.60 -1.88
N ARG A 75 4.37 2.58 -2.24
CA ARG A 75 4.72 3.63 -3.20
C ARG A 75 4.41 5.02 -2.66
N PHE A 76 5.34 5.93 -2.90
CA PHE A 76 5.25 7.35 -2.58
C PHE A 76 4.83 8.14 -3.84
N ALA A 77 3.85 9.04 -3.73
CA ALA A 77 3.55 10.06 -4.73
C ALA A 77 3.64 11.47 -4.14
#